data_AF-A0AAP5JQB1-F1
#
_entry.id   AF-A0AAP5JQB1-F1
#
_cell.length_a   1.000
_cell.length_b   1.000
_cell.length_c   1.000
_cell.angle_alpha   90.00
_cell.angle_beta   90.00
_cell.angle_gamma   90.00
#
_symmetry.space_group_name_H-M   'P 1'
#
loop_
_entity.id
_entity.type
_entity.pdbx_description
1 polymer ?
#
loop_
_entity_poly.entity_id
_entity_poly.type
_entity_poly.pdbx_seq_one_letter_code
_entity_poly.pdbx_strand_id
1 'polypeptide(L)'
;MKIFKKWWFWLILVVVIVAIAGASGKREKDNQAADTKPDTTTVSSIPSSTPEPNPVDQAKRDIDNKTREYIKKYDSTSIKEIMINEHMGTDDPDDYIVLAHLSFDAKNRAKTAKDMIDMYASDLAANLAKSKNVTEVTVFWEVPYLKEGINIAKTNFLRKGDNIYIENAWHDPNIFGREDKR
;
A
#
# COMPACT_ATOMS: atom_id res chain seq x y z
N MET A 1 -10.92 8.02 29.52
CA MET A 1 -11.42 9.21 28.76
C MET A 1 -10.31 10.23 28.67
N LYS A 2 -9.57 10.30 27.56
CA LYS A 2 -8.54 11.32 27.33
C LYS A 2 -8.85 12.01 26.01
N ILE A 3 -9.73 12.99 26.13
CA ILE A 3 -10.01 14.01 25.13
C ILE A 3 -8.73 14.86 25.00
N PHE A 4 -8.59 15.61 23.90
CA PHE A 4 -7.51 16.54 23.54
C PHE A 4 -6.38 15.97 22.70
N LYS A 5 -6.50 16.11 21.37
CA LYS A 5 -5.33 16.25 20.48
C LYS A 5 -5.62 16.86 19.10
N LYS A 6 -6.49 17.87 18.98
CA LYS A 6 -6.59 18.70 17.76
C LYS A 6 -6.96 20.16 18.08
N TRP A 7 -6.02 20.92 18.65
CA TRP A 7 -6.17 22.35 18.97
C TRP A 7 -6.31 23.25 17.72
N TRP A 8 -5.66 22.87 16.62
CA TRP A 8 -5.76 23.51 15.30
C TRP A 8 -7.15 23.44 14.62
N PHE A 9 -8.04 22.52 15.01
CA PHE A 9 -9.34 22.33 14.34
C PHE A 9 -10.35 23.43 14.70
N TRP A 10 -10.23 24.01 15.89
CA TRP A 10 -11.05 25.15 16.32
C TRP A 10 -10.69 26.45 15.59
N LEU A 11 -9.42 26.63 15.22
CA LEU A 11 -8.96 27.84 14.54
C LEU A 11 -9.54 27.93 13.12
N ILE A 12 -9.69 26.80 12.42
CA ILE A 12 -10.29 26.73 11.08
C ILE A 12 -11.80 27.00 11.13
N LEU A 13 -12.52 26.44 12.12
CA LEU A 13 -13.97 26.62 12.22
C LEU A 13 -14.36 28.09 12.44
N VAL A 14 -13.59 28.84 13.24
CA VAL A 14 -13.85 30.28 13.50
C VAL A 14 -13.61 31.13 12.25
N VAL A 15 -12.56 30.85 11.47
CA VAL A 15 -12.27 31.59 10.22
C VAL A 15 -13.37 31.38 9.16
N VAL A 16 -13.91 30.17 9.05
CA VAL A 16 -15.01 29.87 8.12
C VAL A 16 -16.31 30.59 8.51
N ILE A 17 -16.62 30.70 9.80
CA ILE A 17 -17.85 31.39 10.26
C ILE A 17 -17.74 32.92 10.05
N VAL A 18 -16.57 33.52 10.25
CA VAL A 18 -16.38 34.96 10.02
C VAL A 18 -16.48 35.32 8.53
N ALA A 19 -16.06 34.44 7.62
CA ALA A 19 -16.17 34.66 6.18
C ALA A 19 -17.62 34.65 5.67
N ILE A 20 -18.53 33.92 6.32
CA ILE A 20 -19.94 33.80 5.89
C ILE A 20 -20.78 35.00 6.34
N ALA A 21 -20.38 35.72 7.39
CA ALA A 21 -21.12 36.90 7.88
C ALA A 21 -20.85 38.21 7.09
N GLY A 22 -19.89 38.21 6.16
CA GLY A 22 -19.41 39.44 5.50
C GLY A 22 -19.97 39.77 4.11
N ALA A 23 -20.76 38.89 3.48
CA ALA A 23 -21.17 39.10 2.08
C ALA A 23 -22.69 39.29 1.94
N SER A 24 -23.18 40.49 2.28
CA SER A 24 -24.52 40.98 1.91
C SER A 24 -24.41 42.13 0.92
N GLY A 25 -25.03 41.99 -0.27
CA GLY A 25 -25.23 43.05 -1.28
C GLY A 25 -24.80 42.64 -2.70
N LYS A 26 -25.62 41.98 -3.54
CA LYS A 26 -26.81 42.41 -4.33
C LYS A 26 -26.45 43.04 -5.71
N ARG A 27 -26.61 42.22 -6.78
CA ARG A 27 -27.20 42.41 -8.16
C ARG A 27 -26.77 43.65 -9.00
N GLU A 28 -26.63 43.66 -10.34
CA GLU A 28 -26.95 42.76 -11.48
C GLU A 28 -26.54 43.46 -12.83
N LYS A 29 -26.22 42.68 -13.89
CA LYS A 29 -26.17 42.97 -15.37
C LYS A 29 -25.16 44.04 -15.89
N ASP A 30 -24.57 43.97 -17.09
CA ASP A 30 -24.92 43.32 -18.37
C ASP A 30 -23.66 43.09 -19.25
N ASN A 31 -23.88 42.44 -20.40
CA ASN A 31 -22.95 41.87 -21.38
C ASN A 31 -22.04 42.83 -22.20
N GLN A 32 -21.02 42.17 -22.80
CA GLN A 32 -20.52 42.29 -24.19
C GLN A 32 -19.12 42.91 -24.47
N ALA A 33 -18.20 41.98 -24.78
CA ALA A 33 -17.19 41.93 -25.85
C ALA A 33 -16.39 43.18 -26.28
N ALA A 34 -15.05 43.09 -26.21
CA ALA A 34 -14.16 43.11 -27.39
C ALA A 34 -12.69 42.90 -26.97
N ASP A 35 -11.97 42.20 -27.85
CA ASP A 35 -10.60 41.70 -27.80
C ASP A 35 -9.55 42.81 -28.08
N THR A 36 -8.41 42.83 -27.37
CA THR A 36 -7.10 43.36 -27.82
C THR A 36 -5.97 42.91 -26.86
N LYS A 37 -5.07 42.07 -27.37
CA LYS A 37 -3.68 41.79 -26.90
C LYS A 37 -2.72 42.74 -27.69
N PRO A 38 -1.52 43.23 -27.24
CA PRO A 38 -0.41 42.46 -26.63
C PRO A 38 0.54 43.13 -25.59
N ASP A 39 1.36 42.26 -24.97
CA ASP A 39 2.72 42.43 -24.40
C ASP A 39 2.95 43.37 -23.19
N THR A 40 3.82 43.12 -22.19
CA THR A 40 4.78 42.06 -21.84
C THR A 40 5.31 42.34 -20.41
N THR A 41 5.53 41.28 -19.63
CA THR A 41 6.44 41.12 -18.45
C THR A 41 6.26 41.98 -17.19
N THR A 42 5.88 41.31 -16.09
CA THR A 42 6.59 41.41 -14.80
C THR A 42 6.56 40.04 -14.09
N VAL A 43 7.76 39.56 -13.79
CA VAL A 43 8.09 38.30 -13.11
C VAL A 43 7.48 38.28 -11.72
N SER A 44 6.69 37.25 -11.40
CA SER A 44 6.28 36.95 -10.02
C SER A 44 6.49 35.48 -9.76
N SER A 45 7.55 35.20 -9.00
CA SER A 45 7.98 33.88 -8.53
C SER A 45 6.86 33.17 -7.77
N ILE A 46 6.39 32.05 -8.32
CA ILE A 46 5.54 31.09 -7.60
C ILE A 46 6.46 30.30 -6.67
N PRO A 47 6.32 30.36 -5.34
CA PRO A 47 7.01 29.43 -4.46
C PRO A 47 6.47 28.02 -4.75
N SER A 48 7.36 27.13 -5.20
CA SER A 48 7.09 25.72 -5.36
C SER A 48 6.97 25.10 -3.96
N SER A 49 5.79 25.15 -3.37
CA SER A 49 5.49 24.39 -2.16
C SER A 49 5.16 22.96 -2.56
N THR A 50 6.18 22.11 -2.66
CA THR A 50 5.99 20.67 -2.57
C THR A 50 5.45 20.39 -1.16
N PRO A 51 4.22 19.88 -0.99
CA PRO A 51 3.70 19.55 0.33
C PRO A 51 4.59 18.45 0.94
N GLU A 52 4.98 18.61 2.20
CA GLU A 52 5.70 17.54 2.91
C GLU A 52 4.83 16.26 2.91
N PRO A 53 5.43 15.10 2.64
CA PRO A 53 4.70 13.86 2.57
C PRO A 53 4.09 13.52 3.94
N ASN A 54 2.81 13.14 3.95
CA ASN A 54 2.14 12.56 5.11
C ASN A 54 2.94 11.35 5.63
N PRO A 55 3.26 11.27 6.94
CA PRO A 55 4.04 10.18 7.52
C PRO A 55 3.50 8.77 7.23
N VAL A 56 2.16 8.59 7.21
CA VAL A 56 1.53 7.30 6.89
C VAL A 56 1.82 6.90 5.45
N ASP A 57 1.71 7.86 4.52
CA ASP A 57 1.98 7.60 3.11
C ASP A 57 3.47 7.33 2.89
N GLN A 58 4.36 7.92 3.70
CA GLN A 58 5.79 7.64 3.67
C GLN A 58 6.09 6.21 4.15
N ALA A 59 5.54 5.79 5.28
CA ALA A 59 5.72 4.44 5.81
C ALA A 59 5.24 3.37 4.81
N LYS A 60 4.06 3.57 4.21
CA LYS A 60 3.53 2.68 3.16
C LYS A 60 4.46 2.60 1.95
N ARG A 61 5.01 3.74 1.48
CA ARG A 61 5.98 3.76 0.38
C ARG A 61 7.29 3.03 0.74
N ASP A 62 7.80 3.21 1.95
CA ASP A 62 9.04 2.57 2.37
C ASP A 62 8.89 1.05 2.49
N ILE A 63 7.74 0.58 2.99
CA ILE A 63 7.43 -0.85 3.04
C ILE A 63 7.24 -1.41 1.63
N ASP A 64 6.51 -0.74 0.74
CA ASP A 64 6.35 -1.15 -0.67
C ASP A 64 7.71 -1.25 -1.37
N ASN A 65 8.57 -0.22 -1.25
CA ASN A 65 9.91 -0.21 -1.84
C ASN A 65 10.77 -1.39 -1.35
N LYS A 66 10.81 -1.63 -0.04
CA LYS A 66 11.52 -2.79 0.53
C LYS A 66 10.96 -4.12 0.03
N THR A 67 9.63 -4.25 -0.01
CA THR A 67 8.93 -5.45 -0.52
C THR A 67 9.38 -5.74 -1.96
N ARG A 68 9.37 -4.72 -2.82
CA ARG A 68 9.86 -4.82 -4.21
C ARG A 68 11.34 -5.15 -4.29
N GLU A 69 12.17 -4.56 -3.43
CA GLU A 69 13.62 -4.84 -3.40
C GLU A 69 13.92 -6.30 -3.04
N TYR A 70 13.19 -6.87 -2.07
CA TYR A 70 13.33 -8.27 -1.71
C TYR A 70 12.87 -9.18 -2.87
N ILE A 71 11.72 -8.89 -3.48
CA ILE A 71 11.19 -9.71 -4.58
C ILE A 71 12.08 -9.67 -5.83
N LYS A 72 12.78 -8.56 -6.10
CA LYS A 72 13.74 -8.47 -7.21
C LYS A 72 14.86 -9.52 -7.16
N LYS A 73 15.11 -10.11 -5.99
CA LYS A 73 16.13 -11.15 -5.80
C LYS A 73 15.59 -12.55 -6.12
N TYR A 74 14.29 -12.69 -6.35
CA TYR A 74 13.64 -13.97 -6.64
C TYR A 74 13.67 -14.25 -8.13
N ASP A 75 14.28 -15.37 -8.50
CA ASP A 75 14.34 -15.79 -9.89
C ASP A 75 12.95 -16.19 -10.39
N SER A 76 12.69 -15.87 -11.66
CA SER A 76 11.45 -16.21 -12.37
C SER A 76 10.18 -15.76 -11.64
N THR A 77 10.24 -14.62 -10.94
CA THR A 77 9.14 -14.08 -10.17
C THR A 77 8.71 -12.73 -10.73
N SER A 78 7.41 -12.59 -11.00
CA SER A 78 6.79 -11.32 -11.41
C SER A 78 5.88 -10.79 -10.30
N ILE A 79 5.92 -9.47 -10.08
CA ILE A 79 5.00 -8.78 -9.17
C ILE A 79 3.72 -8.46 -9.95
N LYS A 80 2.58 -8.99 -9.50
CA LYS A 80 1.26 -8.62 -10.03
C LYS A 80 0.73 -7.39 -9.30
N GLU A 81 0.75 -7.44 -7.98
CA GLU A 81 0.26 -6.35 -7.13
C GLU A 81 0.94 -6.41 -5.76
N ILE A 82 1.19 -5.24 -5.17
CA ILE A 82 1.57 -5.10 -3.77
C ILE A 82 0.64 -4.05 -3.17
N MET A 83 0.01 -4.40 -2.05
CA MET A 83 -0.83 -3.49 -1.28
C MET A 83 -0.28 -3.38 0.14
N ILE A 84 -0.11 -2.14 0.60
CA ILE A 84 0.29 -1.85 1.98
C ILE A 84 -0.87 -1.15 2.68
N ASN A 85 -1.47 -1.84 3.65
CA ASN A 85 -2.64 -1.35 4.39
C ASN A 85 -2.30 -1.19 5.86
N GLU A 86 -2.95 -0.24 6.53
CA GLU A 86 -2.93 -0.18 8.00
C GLU A 86 -3.64 -1.42 8.57
N HIS A 87 -3.10 -1.95 9.67
CA HIS A 87 -3.64 -3.13 10.32
C HIS A 87 -4.80 -2.74 11.24
N MET A 88 -6.01 -2.67 10.70
CA MET A 88 -7.23 -2.31 11.46
C MET A 88 -7.59 -3.26 12.62
N GLY A 89 -6.95 -4.43 12.70
CA GLY A 89 -7.11 -5.38 13.80
C GLY A 89 -6.16 -5.18 14.98
N THR A 90 -5.30 -4.15 14.97
CA THR A 90 -4.42 -3.80 16.09
C THR A 90 -4.74 -2.40 16.64
N ASP A 91 -4.24 -2.12 17.84
CA ASP A 91 -4.44 -0.82 18.49
C ASP A 91 -3.45 0.26 18.02
N ASP A 92 -2.38 -0.13 17.29
CA ASP A 92 -1.34 0.78 16.81
C ASP A 92 -1.59 1.17 15.34
N PRO A 93 -1.85 2.46 15.04
CA PRO A 93 -2.05 2.93 13.67
C PRO A 93 -0.79 2.90 12.80
N ASP A 94 0.40 2.66 13.38
CA ASP A 94 1.63 2.41 12.62
C ASP A 94 1.79 0.93 12.25
N ASP A 95 0.90 0.03 12.66
CA ASP A 95 0.96 -1.36 12.21
C ASP A 95 0.45 -1.51 10.78
N TYR A 96 1.16 -2.32 9.97
CA TYR A 96 0.88 -2.53 8.57
C TYR A 96 0.75 -4.01 8.19
N ILE A 97 -0.14 -4.25 7.23
CA ILE A 97 -0.34 -5.49 6.52
C ILE A 97 0.23 -5.35 5.10
N VAL A 98 1.04 -6.32 4.69
CA VAL A 98 1.52 -6.45 3.31
C VAL A 98 0.75 -7.54 2.59
N LEU A 99 0.11 -7.21 1.47
CA LEU A 99 -0.51 -8.19 0.57
C LEU A 99 0.30 -8.21 -0.74
N ALA A 100 1.01 -9.30 -0.99
CA ALA A 100 1.85 -9.47 -2.17
C ALA A 100 1.24 -10.52 -3.10
N HIS A 101 0.76 -10.09 -4.27
CA HIS A 101 0.31 -10.96 -5.35
C HIS A 101 1.45 -11.14 -6.35
N LEU A 102 1.95 -12.37 -6.44
CA LEU A 102 3.13 -12.72 -7.21
C LEU A 102 2.82 -13.83 -8.21
N SER A 103 3.64 -13.95 -9.24
CA SER A 103 3.61 -15.04 -10.21
C SER A 103 4.96 -15.69 -10.30
N PHE A 104 5.00 -17.02 -10.29
CA PHE A 104 6.20 -17.79 -10.58
C PHE A 104 6.12 -18.31 -12.02
N ASP A 105 6.95 -17.75 -12.88
CA ASP A 105 6.83 -17.88 -14.34
C ASP A 105 7.71 -18.99 -14.93
N ALA A 106 8.52 -19.65 -14.09
CA ALA A 106 9.38 -20.75 -14.55
C ALA A 106 8.55 -21.98 -14.94
N LYS A 107 8.90 -22.59 -16.07
CA LYS A 107 8.33 -23.86 -16.52
C LYS A 107 8.95 -25.03 -15.76
N ASN A 108 8.36 -25.38 -14.63
CA ASN A 108 8.85 -26.43 -13.73
C ASN A 108 7.76 -27.46 -13.38
N ARG A 109 8.18 -28.59 -12.82
CA ARG A 109 7.25 -29.57 -12.22
C ARG A 109 6.51 -28.93 -11.04
N ALA A 110 5.26 -29.35 -10.81
CA ALA A 110 4.41 -28.80 -9.76
C ALA A 110 5.10 -28.81 -8.38
N LYS A 111 5.71 -29.94 -7.98
CA LYS A 111 6.45 -30.00 -6.71
C LYS A 111 7.55 -28.95 -6.61
N THR A 112 8.37 -28.79 -7.65
CA THR A 112 9.46 -27.80 -7.68
C THR A 112 8.91 -26.38 -7.59
N ALA A 113 7.84 -26.07 -8.33
CA ALA A 113 7.18 -24.77 -8.22
C ALA A 113 6.69 -24.51 -6.79
N LYS A 114 6.06 -25.52 -6.15
CA LYS A 114 5.62 -25.43 -4.74
C LYS A 114 6.77 -25.12 -3.79
N ASP A 115 7.85 -25.90 -3.87
CA ASP A 115 9.01 -25.73 -3.00
C ASP A 115 9.59 -24.30 -3.14
N MET A 116 9.64 -23.77 -4.36
CA MET A 116 10.15 -22.42 -4.64
C MET A 116 9.23 -21.32 -4.09
N ILE A 117 7.93 -21.39 -4.34
CA ILE A 117 6.99 -20.34 -3.88
C ILE A 117 6.85 -20.33 -2.36
N ASP A 118 6.92 -21.49 -1.69
CA ASP A 118 6.90 -21.60 -0.23
C ASP A 118 8.16 -20.97 0.38
N MET A 119 9.32 -21.24 -0.23
CA MET A 119 10.60 -20.66 0.17
C MET A 119 10.61 -19.14 -0.01
N TYR A 120 10.17 -18.63 -1.18
CA TYR A 120 10.11 -17.20 -1.45
C TYR A 120 9.09 -16.47 -0.58
N ALA A 121 7.93 -17.07 -0.30
CA ALA A 121 6.97 -16.49 0.64
C ALA A 121 7.58 -16.34 2.04
N SER A 122 8.27 -17.39 2.51
CA SER A 122 8.92 -17.40 3.83
C SER A 122 10.07 -16.41 3.91
N ASP A 123 10.92 -16.34 2.88
CA ASP A 123 12.01 -15.36 2.80
C ASP A 123 11.49 -13.92 2.77
N LEU A 124 10.42 -13.65 2.02
CA LEU A 124 9.81 -12.33 1.96
C LEU A 124 9.30 -11.90 3.34
N ALA A 125 8.54 -12.77 4.00
CA ALA A 125 8.01 -12.53 5.34
C ALA A 125 9.15 -12.30 6.35
N ALA A 126 10.19 -13.14 6.34
CA ALA A 126 11.34 -13.01 7.23
C ALA A 126 12.11 -11.69 7.01
N ASN A 127 12.27 -11.26 5.77
CA ASN A 127 12.93 -10.00 5.45
C ASN A 127 12.07 -8.79 5.83
N LEU A 128 10.75 -8.87 5.66
CA LEU A 128 9.82 -7.83 6.10
C LEU A 128 9.68 -7.77 7.62
N ALA A 129 9.90 -8.88 8.34
CA ALA A 129 9.91 -8.92 9.80
C ALA A 129 11.00 -8.02 10.43
N LYS A 130 12.00 -7.58 9.65
CA LYS A 130 12.99 -6.58 10.10
C LYS A 130 12.37 -5.19 10.30
N SER A 131 11.26 -4.89 9.64
CA SER A 131 10.45 -3.71 9.89
C SER A 131 9.42 -4.03 10.97
N LYS A 132 9.60 -3.49 12.18
CA LYS A 132 8.77 -3.82 13.35
C LYS A 132 7.28 -3.51 13.17
N ASN A 133 7.01 -2.49 12.39
CA ASN A 133 5.68 -2.00 12.06
C ASN A 133 4.97 -2.83 10.96
N VAL A 134 5.63 -3.85 10.39
CA VAL A 134 4.96 -4.88 9.59
C VAL A 134 4.54 -6.01 10.52
N THR A 135 3.23 -6.17 10.71
CA THR A 135 2.63 -7.14 11.64
C THR A 135 2.03 -8.35 10.94
N GLU A 136 1.65 -8.20 9.67
CA GLU A 136 1.11 -9.30 8.87
C GLU A 136 1.65 -9.23 7.43
N VAL A 137 1.98 -10.39 6.86
CA VAL A 137 2.34 -10.52 5.46
C VAL A 137 1.50 -11.65 4.86
N THR A 138 0.79 -11.39 3.78
CA THR A 138 0.11 -12.43 2.99
C THR A 138 0.68 -12.45 1.58
N VAL A 139 1.16 -13.62 1.16
CA VAL A 139 1.71 -13.83 -0.17
C VAL A 139 0.78 -14.75 -0.95
N PHE A 140 0.34 -14.29 -2.12
CA PHE A 140 -0.48 -15.04 -3.07
C PHE A 140 0.35 -15.37 -4.29
N TRP A 141 0.23 -16.60 -4.78
CA TRP A 141 1.03 -17.09 -5.90
C TRP A 141 0.16 -17.60 -7.04
N GLU A 142 0.37 -17.02 -8.21
CA GLU A 142 0.06 -17.64 -9.49
C GLU A 142 1.24 -18.48 -9.97
N VAL A 143 0.96 -19.59 -10.65
CA VAL A 143 1.98 -20.34 -11.41
C VAL A 143 1.39 -20.64 -12.78
N PRO A 144 1.47 -19.70 -13.74
CA PRO A 144 0.72 -19.75 -15.00
C PRO A 144 0.95 -21.03 -15.80
N TYR A 145 2.13 -21.65 -15.68
CA TYR A 145 2.45 -22.90 -16.36
C TYR A 145 1.65 -24.11 -15.83
N LEU A 146 1.22 -24.08 -14.57
CA LEU A 146 0.41 -25.14 -13.96
C LEU A 146 -1.08 -24.84 -14.09
N LYS A 147 -1.45 -23.56 -13.90
CA LYS A 147 -2.84 -23.09 -13.99
C LYS A 147 -2.84 -21.58 -14.26
N GLU A 148 -3.40 -21.19 -15.38
CA GLU A 148 -3.37 -19.80 -15.83
C GLU A 148 -4.40 -18.93 -15.10
N GLY A 149 -3.98 -17.70 -14.76
CA GLY A 149 -4.87 -16.61 -14.35
C GLY A 149 -5.52 -16.74 -12.97
N ILE A 150 -5.07 -17.67 -12.12
CA ILE A 150 -5.56 -17.79 -10.74
C ILE A 150 -4.44 -18.02 -9.73
N ASN A 151 -4.64 -17.52 -8.52
CA ASN A 151 -3.79 -17.87 -7.39
C ASN A 151 -3.99 -19.35 -7.02
N ILE A 152 -2.91 -20.10 -6.96
CA ILE A 152 -2.89 -21.52 -6.58
C ILE A 152 -2.20 -21.78 -5.25
N ALA A 153 -1.64 -20.76 -4.62
CA ALA A 153 -1.19 -20.81 -3.23
C ALA A 153 -1.37 -19.46 -2.53
N LYS A 154 -1.53 -19.53 -1.21
CA LYS A 154 -1.64 -18.41 -0.28
C LYS A 154 -0.92 -18.79 1.01
N THR A 155 -0.04 -17.92 1.48
CA THR A 155 0.58 -18.07 2.80
C THR A 155 0.41 -16.79 3.58
N ASN A 156 -0.16 -16.89 4.77
CA ASN A 156 -0.35 -15.81 5.72
C ASN A 156 0.66 -15.97 6.87
N PHE A 157 1.37 -14.88 7.15
CA PHE A 157 2.37 -14.79 8.20
C PHE A 157 1.95 -13.71 9.19
N LEU A 158 1.98 -14.05 10.48
CA LEU A 158 1.62 -13.16 11.57
C LEU A 158 2.82 -12.94 12.49
N ARG A 159 3.04 -11.68 12.89
CA ARG A 159 4.05 -11.31 13.88
C ARG A 159 3.64 -11.80 15.26
N LYS A 160 4.57 -12.49 15.93
CA LYS A 160 4.44 -12.90 17.34
C LYS A 160 5.75 -12.55 18.05
N GLY A 161 5.76 -11.40 18.72
CA GLY A 161 6.98 -10.80 19.28
C GLY A 161 7.89 -10.26 18.19
N ASP A 162 9.20 -10.57 18.29
CA ASP A 162 10.19 -10.09 17.31
C ASP A 162 10.20 -10.88 15.99
N ASN A 163 9.53 -12.04 15.95
CA ASN A 163 9.53 -12.94 14.81
C ASN A 163 8.17 -12.95 14.08
N ILE A 164 8.18 -13.33 12.80
CA ILE A 164 6.97 -13.61 12.01
C ILE A 164 6.86 -15.12 11.79
N TYR A 165 5.65 -15.68 11.90
CA TYR A 165 5.40 -17.11 11.78
C TYR A 165 4.29 -17.36 10.77
N ILE A 166 4.32 -18.52 10.11
CA ILE A 166 3.19 -18.98 9.30
C ILE A 166 1.98 -19.16 10.24
N GLU A 167 0.94 -18.38 10.00
CA GLU A 167 -0.35 -18.53 10.69
C GLU A 167 -1.24 -19.50 9.93
N ASN A 168 -1.26 -19.39 8.60
CA ASN A 168 -2.03 -20.25 7.73
C ASN A 168 -1.35 -20.38 6.36
N ALA A 169 -1.40 -21.56 5.77
CA ALA A 169 -1.02 -21.79 4.39
C ALA A 169 -2.11 -22.60 3.68
N TRP A 170 -2.34 -22.28 2.41
CA TRP A 170 -3.24 -22.99 1.53
C TRP A 170 -2.65 -23.10 0.14
N HIS A 171 -2.91 -24.21 -0.54
CA HIS A 171 -2.58 -24.40 -1.95
C HIS A 171 -3.64 -25.24 -2.66
N ASP A 172 -3.72 -25.14 -3.99
CA ASP A 172 -4.67 -25.92 -4.80
C ASP A 172 -4.29 -27.41 -4.72
N PRO A 173 -5.12 -28.26 -4.08
CA PRO A 173 -4.79 -29.67 -3.88
C PRO A 173 -4.83 -30.47 -5.19
N ASN A 174 -5.46 -29.94 -6.26
CA ASN A 174 -5.46 -30.59 -7.56
C ASN A 174 -4.14 -30.37 -8.31
N ILE A 175 -3.36 -29.35 -7.93
CA ILE A 175 -2.07 -29.03 -8.55
C ILE A 175 -0.91 -29.59 -7.73
N PHE A 176 -0.95 -29.40 -6.41
CA PHE A 176 0.17 -29.74 -5.53
C PHE A 176 -0.07 -30.96 -4.64
N GLY A 177 -1.24 -31.61 -4.76
CA GLY A 177 -1.64 -32.70 -3.87
C GLY A 177 -2.18 -32.19 -2.53
N ARG A 178 -2.85 -33.07 -1.78
CA ARG A 178 -3.27 -32.76 -0.41
C ARG A 178 -2.07 -32.87 0.51
N GLU A 179 -1.99 -31.99 1.51
CA GLU A 179 -1.05 -32.18 2.60
C GLU A 179 -1.37 -33.49 3.34
N ASP A 180 -0.38 -34.37 3.40
CA ASP A 180 -0.45 -35.54 4.26
C ASP A 180 -0.51 -35.04 5.70
N LYS A 181 -1.62 -35.29 6.40
CA LYS A 181 -1.72 -35.08 7.84
C LYS A 181 -0.68 -35.99 8.50
N ARG A 182 0.50 -35.46 8.81
CA ARG A 182 1.47 -36.11 9.67
C ARG A 182 1.21 -35.75 11.12
#